data_AF-A0A7Y8I4K1-F1
#
_entry.id   AF-A0A7Y8I4K1-F1
#
_cell.length_a   1.000
_cell.length_b   1.000
_cell.length_c   1.000
_cell.angle_alpha   90.00
_cell.angle_beta   90.00
_cell.angle_gamma   90.00
#
_symmetry.space_group_name_H-M   'P 1'
#
loop_
_entity.id
_entity.type
_entity.pdbx_description
1 polymer ?
#
loop_
_entity_poly.entity_id
_entity_poly.type
_entity_poly.pdbx_seq_one_letter_code
_entity_poly.pdbx_strand_id
1 'polypeptide(L)'
;MMPAAGGPTQILCGWNVTIRTDLLRRMGSELARELLLGAFLVRRLREEGRRFYLEDRAQMRHFDPFGLAYELWLLLLVGLGFGAMRTRKWSWAARFLYPLAAPAAAFLHWKRAFVHYRRAGKACGLQPAALAAALVLASAWGLGEAIGAWMGVDRAAPFLWRTEVKPVTLEDLARSDAREQAAAPRTGGLAVGQCGS
;
A
#
# COMPACT_ATOMS: atom_id res chain seq x y z
N MET A 1 2.65 2.95 -19.06
CA MET A 1 3.79 3.27 -18.18
C MET A 1 4.86 2.23 -18.46
N MET A 2 6.12 2.62 -18.69
CA MET A 2 7.19 1.62 -18.85
C MET A 2 7.40 0.91 -17.51
N PRO A 3 7.67 -0.41 -17.49
CA PRO A 3 8.03 -1.11 -16.26
C PRO A 3 9.21 -0.43 -15.57
N ALA A 4 9.21 -0.42 -14.24
CA ALA A 4 10.38 0.04 -13.50
C ALA A 4 11.55 -0.91 -13.76
N ALA A 5 12.74 -0.37 -14.02
CA ALA A 5 13.93 -1.17 -14.20
C ALA A 5 14.27 -1.92 -12.89
N GLY A 6 14.71 -3.18 -13.00
CA GLY A 6 15.18 -3.95 -11.88
C GLY A 6 16.49 -3.39 -11.29
N GLY A 7 16.83 -3.79 -10.07
CA GLY A 7 18.08 -3.39 -9.43
C GLY A 7 17.96 -2.97 -7.97
N PRO A 8 19.06 -2.50 -7.37
CA PRO A 8 19.05 -1.93 -6.03
C PRO A 8 18.08 -0.76 -5.92
N THR A 9 17.25 -0.75 -4.87
CA THR A 9 16.25 0.30 -4.62
C THR A 9 16.29 0.75 -3.16
N GLN A 10 15.83 1.97 -2.92
CA GLN A 10 15.62 2.53 -1.57
C GLN A 10 14.14 2.51 -1.16
N ILE A 11 13.26 2.12 -2.08
CA ILE A 11 11.82 2.13 -1.92
C ILE A 11 11.33 0.71 -2.21
N LEU A 12 10.77 0.08 -1.19
CA LEU A 12 9.99 -1.15 -1.33
C LEU A 12 8.54 -0.88 -0.96
N CYS A 13 7.64 -1.56 -1.66
CA CYS A 13 6.28 -1.74 -1.19
C CYS A 13 6.29 -2.61 0.08
N GLY A 14 5.36 -2.33 0.99
CA GLY A 14 5.18 -3.15 2.21
C GLY A 14 4.65 -4.56 1.94
N TRP A 15 4.22 -4.83 0.70
CA TRP A 15 3.58 -6.05 0.25
C TRP A 15 4.34 -6.60 -0.95
N ASN A 16 4.19 -7.90 -1.24
CA ASN A 16 4.79 -8.55 -2.43
C ASN A 16 6.31 -8.54 -2.40
N VAL A 17 6.86 -8.75 -1.21
CA VAL A 17 8.31 -8.79 -0.97
C VAL A 17 8.71 -10.16 -0.45
N THR A 18 9.86 -10.64 -0.88
CA THR A 18 10.53 -11.81 -0.28
C THR A 18 11.59 -11.32 0.68
N ILE A 19 11.51 -11.76 1.95
CA ILE A 19 12.47 -11.39 2.99
C ILE A 19 13.20 -12.65 3.44
N ARG A 20 14.53 -12.56 3.58
CA ARG A 20 15.33 -13.68 4.08
C ARG A 20 14.85 -14.13 5.46
N THR A 21 14.58 -15.42 5.62
CA THR A 21 14.02 -15.99 6.86
C THR A 21 14.89 -15.72 8.08
N ASP A 22 16.21 -15.70 7.95
CA ASP A 22 17.13 -15.42 9.06
C ASP A 22 17.01 -13.99 9.62
N LEU A 23 16.56 -13.03 8.79
CA LEU A 23 16.26 -11.68 9.26
C LEU A 23 14.97 -11.67 10.08
N LEU A 24 13.95 -12.38 9.62
CA LEU A 24 12.65 -12.48 10.33
C LEU A 24 12.80 -13.21 11.67
N ARG A 25 13.53 -14.34 11.69
CA ARG A 25 13.75 -15.13 12.92
C ARG A 25 14.48 -14.33 14.01
N ARG A 26 15.41 -13.45 13.63
CA ARG A 26 16.14 -12.58 14.58
C ARG A 26 15.25 -11.57 15.30
N MET A 27 14.06 -11.27 14.79
CA MET A 27 13.13 -10.34 15.43
C MET A 27 12.37 -10.96 16.62
N GLY A 28 12.36 -12.30 16.74
CA GLY A 28 11.71 -13.01 17.85
C GLY A 28 10.23 -12.64 18.01
N SER A 29 9.83 -12.34 19.25
CA SER A 29 8.44 -11.99 19.59
C SER A 29 7.95 -10.69 18.95
N GLU A 30 8.85 -9.80 18.53
CA GLU A 30 8.46 -8.52 17.89
C GLU A 30 8.02 -8.72 16.44
N LEU A 31 8.33 -9.85 15.81
CA LEU A 31 7.98 -10.12 14.40
C LEU A 31 6.47 -10.00 14.17
N ALA A 32 5.66 -10.58 15.07
CA ALA A 32 4.20 -10.55 14.94
C ALA A 32 3.66 -9.11 14.90
N ARG A 33 4.24 -8.20 15.69
CA ARG A 33 3.85 -6.79 15.71
C ARG A 33 4.30 -6.06 14.45
N GLU A 34 5.52 -6.32 13.98
CA GLU A 34 6.02 -5.70 12.74
C GLU A 34 5.26 -6.19 11.49
N LEU A 35 4.70 -7.41 11.54
CA LEU A 35 3.87 -7.98 10.47
C LEU A 35 2.43 -7.45 10.44
N LEU A 36 1.92 -6.81 11.50
CA LEU A 36 0.58 -6.21 11.50
C LEU A 36 0.39 -5.17 10.38
N LEU A 37 1.50 -4.56 9.96
CA LEU A 37 1.56 -3.67 8.82
C LEU A 37 2.95 -3.80 8.19
N GLY A 38 3.05 -4.48 7.04
CA GLY A 38 4.32 -4.74 6.36
C GLY A 38 5.20 -3.49 6.12
N ALA A 39 4.61 -2.30 6.05
CA ALA A 39 5.34 -1.04 5.98
C ALA A 39 6.28 -0.79 7.17
N PHE A 40 5.93 -1.21 8.39
CA PHE A 40 6.80 -1.05 9.56
C PHE A 40 7.96 -2.04 9.55
N LEU A 41 7.72 -3.29 9.12
CA LEU A 41 8.79 -4.25 8.88
C LEU A 41 9.82 -3.72 7.86
N VAL A 42 9.36 -3.21 6.71
CA VAL A 42 10.25 -2.62 5.70
C VAL A 42 11.01 -1.42 6.26
N ARG A 43 10.33 -0.55 7.02
CA ARG A 43 10.96 0.61 7.66
C ARG A 43 12.05 0.20 8.63
N ARG A 44 11.80 -0.80 9.48
CA ARG A 44 12.78 -1.34 10.43
C ARG A 44 13.99 -1.94 9.71
N LEU A 45 13.76 -2.76 8.68
CA LEU A 45 14.85 -3.31 7.88
C LEU A 45 15.70 -2.20 7.25
N ARG A 46 15.08 -1.11 6.81
CA ARG A 46 15.82 0.06 6.30
C ARG A 46 16.62 0.76 7.41
N GLU A 47 16.04 0.96 8.58
CA GLU A 47 16.71 1.54 9.76
C GLU A 47 17.91 0.67 10.21
N GLU A 48 17.84 -0.64 10.02
CA GLU A 48 18.96 -1.59 10.24
C GLU A 48 20.01 -1.60 9.10
N GLY A 49 19.90 -0.72 8.10
CA GLY A 49 20.84 -0.62 6.99
C GLY A 49 20.76 -1.79 6.00
N ARG A 50 19.63 -2.50 5.94
CA ARG A 50 19.44 -3.58 4.96
C ARG A 50 19.31 -3.00 3.54
N ARG A 51 19.80 -3.76 2.57
CA ARG A 51 19.70 -3.44 1.15
C ARG A 51 18.44 -4.04 0.56
N PHE A 52 17.83 -3.34 -0.37
CA PHE A 52 16.66 -3.80 -1.10
C PHE A 52 16.94 -3.91 -2.59
N TYR A 53 16.23 -4.81 -3.25
CA TYR A 53 16.33 -5.08 -4.67
C TYR A 53 14.93 -5.19 -5.26
N LEU A 54 14.73 -4.60 -6.43
CA LEU A 54 13.53 -4.75 -7.24
C LEU A 54 13.82 -5.75 -8.36
N GLU A 55 13.06 -6.83 -8.41
CA GLU A 55 13.11 -7.81 -9.49
C GLU A 55 12.06 -7.42 -10.55
N ASP A 56 12.50 -6.97 -11.73
CA ASP A 56 11.59 -6.49 -12.78
C ASP A 56 10.87 -7.60 -13.54
N ARG A 57 11.34 -8.85 -13.39
CA ARG A 57 10.64 -10.04 -13.90
C ARG A 57 9.58 -10.54 -12.94
N ALA A 58 9.57 -10.10 -11.69
CA ALA A 58 8.57 -10.49 -10.71
C ALA A 58 7.26 -9.74 -11.01
N GLN A 59 6.34 -10.45 -11.64
CA GLN A 59 5.01 -9.94 -11.97
C GLN A 59 4.01 -10.42 -10.93
N MET A 60 3.19 -9.51 -10.44
CA MET A 60 2.10 -9.86 -9.56
C MET A 60 0.86 -9.06 -9.94
N ARG A 61 -0.27 -9.76 -9.95
CA ARG A 61 -1.57 -9.13 -10.14
C ARG A 61 -2.06 -8.57 -8.81
N HIS A 62 -2.40 -7.29 -8.79
CA HIS A 62 -3.08 -6.69 -7.64
C HIS A 62 -4.57 -6.59 -7.94
N PHE A 63 -5.39 -7.11 -7.03
CA PHE A 63 -6.84 -6.98 -7.12
C PHE A 63 -7.32 -6.02 -6.03
N ASP A 64 -7.96 -4.93 -6.46
CA ASP A 64 -8.60 -3.96 -5.59
C ASP A 64 -10.11 -4.01 -5.83
N PRO A 65 -10.92 -4.37 -4.81
CA PRO A 65 -12.35 -4.17 -4.88
C PRO A 65 -12.66 -2.69 -5.13
N PHE A 66 -13.50 -2.43 -6.12
CA PHE A 66 -13.86 -1.07 -6.52
C PHE A 66 -15.01 -0.53 -5.66
N GLY A 67 -14.94 0.75 -5.32
CA GLY A 67 -16.06 1.48 -4.72
C GLY A 67 -15.65 2.40 -3.57
N LEU A 68 -16.22 3.60 -3.54
CA LEU A 68 -15.86 4.63 -2.56
C LEU A 68 -16.05 4.15 -1.11
N ALA A 69 -17.14 3.46 -0.81
CA ALA A 69 -17.40 2.96 0.55
C ALA A 69 -16.34 1.94 1.00
N TYR A 70 -15.95 1.03 0.12
CA TYR A 70 -14.89 0.05 0.40
C TYR A 70 -13.55 0.73 0.61
N GLU A 71 -13.18 1.67 -0.26
CA GLU A 71 -11.92 2.43 -0.15
C GLU A 71 -11.86 3.25 1.15
N LEU A 72 -12.95 3.93 1.52
CA LEU A 72 -13.01 4.67 2.77
C LEU A 72 -12.83 3.75 3.98
N TRP A 73 -13.49 2.59 3.97
CA TRP A 73 -13.36 1.59 5.02
C TRP A 73 -11.93 1.02 5.08
N LEU A 74 -11.35 0.68 3.93
CA LEU A 74 -9.99 0.16 3.82
C LEU A 74 -8.98 1.17 4.36
N LEU A 75 -9.05 2.43 3.92
CA LEU A 75 -8.11 3.47 4.37
C LEU A 75 -8.30 3.84 5.84
N LEU A 76 -9.53 3.76 6.37
CA LEU A 76 -9.77 3.86 7.81
C LEU A 76 -9.04 2.75 8.56
N LEU A 77 -9.13 1.50 8.11
CA LEU A 77 -8.44 0.36 8.74
C LEU A 77 -6.91 0.43 8.60
N VAL A 78 -6.41 0.88 7.46
CA VAL A 78 -4.97 1.13 7.29
C VAL A 78 -4.52 2.21 8.26
N GLY A 79 -5.24 3.34 8.32
CA GLY A 79 -5.02 4.40 9.29
C GLY A 79 -5.01 3.88 10.73
N LEU A 80 -6.01 3.05 11.09
CA LEU A 80 -6.12 2.40 12.40
C LEU A 80 -4.82 1.68 12.79
N GLY A 81 -4.29 0.83 11.91
CA GLY A 81 -3.04 0.15 12.19
C GLY A 81 -1.87 1.11 12.34
N PHE A 82 -1.78 2.14 11.49
CA PHE A 82 -0.68 3.11 11.53
C PHE A 82 -0.68 3.93 12.81
N GLY A 83 -1.85 4.39 13.26
CA GLY A 83 -2.00 5.10 14.54
C GLY A 83 -1.56 4.23 15.71
N ALA A 84 -2.09 3.01 15.79
CA ALA A 84 -1.77 2.06 16.84
C ALA A 84 -0.27 1.73 16.90
N MET A 85 0.35 1.49 15.74
CA MET A 85 1.77 1.14 15.64
C MET A 85 2.71 2.32 15.92
N ARG A 86 2.35 3.55 15.53
CA ARG A 86 3.17 4.75 15.82
C ARG A 86 3.18 5.11 17.29
N THR A 87 2.05 4.98 17.97
CA THR A 87 1.92 5.33 19.39
C THR A 87 2.15 4.14 20.32
N ARG A 88 2.65 3.00 19.81
CA ARG A 88 2.82 1.76 20.58
C ARG A 88 3.67 1.90 21.84
N LYS A 89 4.63 2.83 21.84
CA LYS A 89 5.50 3.14 22.99
C LYS A 89 5.07 4.39 23.78
N TRP A 90 3.99 5.04 23.37
CA TRP A 90 3.53 6.28 24.01
C TRP A 90 2.76 5.98 25.29
N SER A 91 2.78 6.93 26.23
CA SER A 91 1.90 6.91 27.39
C SER A 91 0.44 7.05 26.97
N TRP A 92 -0.47 6.63 27.85
CA TRP A 92 -1.92 6.77 27.63
C TRP A 92 -2.31 8.24 27.36
N ALA A 93 -1.73 9.19 28.10
CA ALA A 93 -2.06 10.60 27.97
C ALA A 93 -1.67 11.15 26.60
N ALA A 94 -0.48 10.79 26.09
CA ALA A 94 -0.05 11.20 24.75
C ALA A 94 -0.92 10.59 23.65
N ARG A 95 -1.40 9.35 23.84
CA ARG A 95 -2.36 8.71 22.92
C ARG A 95 -3.70 9.44 22.87
N PHE A 96 -4.16 9.96 24.00
CA PHE A 96 -5.39 10.75 24.08
C PHE A 96 -5.31 12.11 23.39
N LEU A 97 -4.12 12.70 23.35
CA LEU A 97 -3.90 13.96 22.64
C LEU A 97 -3.64 13.75 21.14
N TYR A 98 -3.24 12.55 20.70
CA TYR A 98 -2.94 12.25 19.31
C TYR A 98 -4.09 12.55 18.32
N PRO A 99 -5.38 12.26 18.64
CA PRO A 99 -6.50 12.63 17.78
C PRO A 99 -6.56 14.11 17.37
N LEU A 100 -6.01 15.02 18.19
CA LEU A 100 -5.94 16.44 17.84
C LEU A 100 -5.05 16.70 16.61
N ALA A 101 -4.13 15.77 16.29
CA ALA A 101 -3.29 15.82 15.09
C ALA A 101 -3.94 15.16 13.85
N ALA A 102 -5.15 14.61 13.94
CA ALA A 102 -5.81 13.94 12.82
C ALA A 102 -5.98 14.82 11.57
N PRO A 103 -6.34 16.12 11.67
CA PRO A 103 -6.41 17.00 10.50
C PRO A 103 -5.04 17.18 9.82
N ALA A 104 -3.97 17.29 10.60
CA ALA A 104 -2.61 17.39 10.08
C ALA A 104 -2.18 16.07 9.41
N ALA A 105 -2.51 14.91 9.99
CA ALA A 105 -2.27 13.61 9.39
C ALA A 105 -2.99 13.47 8.04
N ALA A 106 -4.29 13.81 7.98
CA ALA A 106 -5.06 13.83 6.75
C ALA A 106 -4.44 14.76 5.69
N PHE A 107 -4.03 15.97 6.07
CA PHE A 107 -3.37 16.90 5.16
C PHE A 107 -2.06 16.33 4.59
N LEU A 108 -1.23 15.67 5.41
CA LEU A 108 0.02 15.06 4.95
C LEU A 108 -0.22 13.92 3.95
N HIS A 109 -1.27 13.12 4.12
CA HIS A 109 -1.65 12.08 3.17
C HIS A 109 -2.21 12.67 1.88
N TRP A 110 -3.07 13.69 1.98
CA TRP A 110 -3.56 14.42 0.80
C TRP A 110 -2.41 15.06 0.02
N LYS A 111 -1.44 15.68 0.70
CA LYS A 111 -0.24 16.26 0.08
C LYS A 111 0.55 15.22 -0.71
N ARG A 112 0.67 13.98 -0.21
CA ARG A 112 1.31 12.88 -0.96
C ARG A 112 0.52 12.55 -2.21
N ALA A 113 -0.80 12.40 -2.12
CA ALA A 113 -1.67 12.18 -3.27
C ALA A 113 -1.54 13.29 -4.32
N PHE A 114 -1.46 14.55 -3.88
CA PHE A 114 -1.20 15.69 -4.76
C PHE A 114 0.15 15.61 -5.48
N VAL A 115 1.23 15.22 -4.77
CA VAL A 115 2.54 14.99 -5.39
C VAL A 115 2.46 13.87 -6.44
N HIS A 116 1.74 12.78 -6.17
CA HIS A 116 1.53 11.70 -7.14
C HIS A 116 0.71 12.17 -8.35
N TYR A 117 -0.36 12.93 -8.13
CA TYR A 117 -1.16 13.55 -9.19
C TYR A 117 -0.29 14.44 -10.09
N ARG A 118 0.58 15.27 -9.51
CA ARG A 118 1.50 16.12 -10.27
C ARG A 118 2.53 15.32 -11.06
N ARG A 119 3.06 14.23 -10.49
CA ARG A 119 4.07 13.38 -11.14
C ARG A 119 3.50 12.54 -12.28
N ALA A 120 2.28 12.05 -12.13
CA ALA A 120 1.59 11.31 -13.19
C ALA A 120 1.36 12.19 -14.44
N GLY A 121 1.20 13.50 -14.24
CA GLY A 121 1.00 14.47 -15.31
C GLY A 121 -0.33 14.28 -16.05
N LYS A 122 -0.55 15.05 -17.11
CA LYS A 122 -1.77 14.95 -17.95
C LYS A 122 -1.85 13.62 -18.72
N ALA A 123 -0.70 12.95 -18.93
CA ALA A 123 -0.61 11.73 -19.72
C ALA A 123 -1.41 10.55 -19.13
N CYS A 124 -1.71 10.58 -17.83
CA CYS A 124 -2.53 9.56 -17.17
C CYS A 124 -4.04 9.86 -17.16
N GLY A 125 -4.49 10.95 -17.79
CA GLY A 125 -5.93 11.28 -17.90
C GLY A 125 -6.64 11.59 -16.58
N LEU A 126 -5.88 11.87 -15.51
CA LEU A 126 -6.44 12.15 -14.19
C LEU A 126 -7.16 13.50 -14.19
N GLN A 127 -8.44 13.48 -13.83
CA GLN A 127 -9.26 14.69 -13.69
C GLN A 127 -8.93 15.42 -12.38
N PRO A 128 -9.01 16.76 -12.33
CA PRO A 128 -8.82 17.53 -11.09
C PRO A 128 -9.75 17.09 -9.94
N ALA A 129 -10.95 16.58 -10.26
CA ALA A 129 -11.88 16.00 -9.29
C ALA A 129 -11.27 14.84 -8.46
N ALA A 130 -10.24 14.16 -8.98
CA ALA A 130 -9.50 13.13 -8.25
C ALA A 130 -8.83 13.69 -6.98
N LEU A 131 -8.45 14.98 -6.95
CA LEU A 131 -7.89 15.61 -5.76
C LEU A 131 -8.92 15.84 -4.66
N ALA A 132 -10.19 16.06 -5.03
CA ALA A 132 -11.28 16.14 -4.07
C ALA A 132 -11.57 14.76 -3.47
N ALA A 133 -11.62 13.71 -4.29
CA ALA A 133 -11.74 12.34 -3.81
C ALA A 133 -10.57 11.95 -2.88
N ALA A 134 -9.34 12.33 -3.25
CA ALA A 134 -8.15 12.11 -2.43
C ALA A 134 -8.23 12.79 -1.06
N LEU A 135 -8.90 13.94 -0.94
CA LEU A 135 -9.11 14.60 0.35
C LEU A 135 -10.02 13.77 1.26
N VAL A 136 -11.15 13.27 0.73
CA VAL A 136 -12.08 12.42 1.49
C VAL A 136 -11.38 11.14 1.96
N LEU A 137 -10.62 10.49 1.07
CA LEU A 137 -9.84 9.30 1.35
C LEU A 137 -8.75 9.56 2.41
N ALA A 138 -8.05 10.69 2.33
CA ALA A 138 -7.05 11.09 3.31
C ALA A 138 -7.66 11.41 4.68
N SER A 139 -8.87 11.97 4.72
CA SER A 139 -9.63 12.17 5.97
C SER A 139 -9.99 10.84 6.62
N ALA A 140 -10.44 9.84 5.85
CA ALA A 140 -10.71 8.50 6.37
C ALA A 140 -9.44 7.88 6.99
N TRP A 141 -8.30 8.00 6.30
CA TRP A 141 -7.01 7.58 6.86
C TRP A 141 -6.68 8.29 8.17
N GLY A 142 -6.73 9.64 8.19
CA GLY A 142 -6.41 10.44 9.37
C GLY A 142 -7.30 10.11 10.58
N LEU A 143 -8.60 9.90 10.34
CA LEU A 143 -9.53 9.43 11.36
C LEU A 143 -9.15 8.04 11.87
N GLY A 144 -8.81 7.12 10.95
CA GLY A 144 -8.30 5.80 11.31
C GLY A 144 -7.10 5.90 12.24
N GLU A 145 -6.10 6.72 11.91
CA GLU A 145 -4.92 6.91 12.77
C GLU A 145 -5.26 7.43 14.16
N ALA A 146 -6.21 8.35 14.28
CA ALA A 146 -6.67 8.85 15.57
C ALA A 146 -7.28 7.73 16.43
N ILE A 147 -8.20 6.95 15.84
CA ILE A 147 -8.85 5.81 16.51
C ILE A 147 -7.80 4.77 16.90
N GLY A 148 -6.87 4.47 15.99
CA GLY A 148 -5.81 3.49 16.20
C GLY A 148 -4.88 3.85 17.34
N ALA A 149 -4.47 5.13 17.39
CA ALA A 149 -3.63 5.65 18.45
C ALA A 149 -4.29 5.50 19.83
N TRP A 150 -5.61 5.73 19.90
CA TRP A 150 -6.39 5.55 21.12
C TRP A 150 -6.55 4.08 21.51
N MET A 151 -6.93 3.23 20.55
CA MET A 151 -7.16 1.79 20.77
C MET A 151 -5.90 1.05 21.21
N GLY A 152 -4.76 1.40 20.62
CA GLY A 152 -3.51 0.67 20.78
C GLY A 152 -3.45 -0.60 19.93
N VAL A 153 -2.27 -1.22 19.89
CA VAL A 153 -1.95 -2.34 18.98
C VAL A 153 -2.86 -3.55 19.19
N ASP A 154 -3.01 -4.00 20.45
CA ASP A 154 -3.72 -5.25 20.75
C ASP A 154 -5.21 -5.18 20.39
N ARG A 155 -5.83 -4.00 20.54
CA ARG A 155 -7.24 -3.78 20.17
C ARG A 155 -7.44 -3.54 18.67
N ALA A 156 -6.44 -2.98 17.98
CA ALA A 156 -6.52 -2.72 16.55
C ALA A 156 -6.27 -4.00 15.72
N ALA A 157 -5.39 -4.88 16.18
CA ALA A 157 -4.93 -6.06 15.44
C ALA A 157 -6.05 -6.94 14.83
N PRO A 158 -7.17 -7.25 15.53
CA PRO A 158 -8.25 -8.07 14.97
C PRO A 158 -8.93 -7.49 13.72
N PHE A 159 -8.74 -6.20 13.44
CA PHE A 159 -9.33 -5.53 12.28
C PHE A 159 -8.37 -5.45 11.08
N LEU A 160 -7.05 -5.56 11.30
CA LEU A 160 -6.04 -5.24 10.30
C LEU A 160 -5.89 -6.29 9.21
N TRP A 161 -6.26 -7.55 9.49
CA TRP A 161 -6.21 -8.62 8.47
C TRP A 161 -7.03 -8.29 7.21
N ARG A 162 -8.09 -7.48 7.34
CA ARG A 162 -8.93 -7.04 6.21
C ARG A 162 -8.20 -6.10 5.25
N THR A 163 -7.08 -5.52 5.68
CA THR A 163 -6.21 -4.71 4.82
C THR A 163 -5.25 -5.59 4.00
N GLU A 164 -5.04 -6.83 4.43
CA GLU A 164 -4.12 -7.79 3.80
C GLU A 164 -4.85 -8.79 2.91
N VAL A 165 -5.96 -9.35 3.42
CA VAL A 165 -6.75 -10.36 2.72
C VAL A 165 -7.95 -9.69 2.07
N LYS A 166 -7.87 -9.52 0.76
CA LYS A 166 -8.98 -9.06 -0.07
C LYS A 166 -9.73 -10.30 -0.56
N PRO A 167 -10.98 -10.53 -0.14
CA PRO A 167 -11.75 -11.63 -0.69
C PRO A 167 -11.95 -11.38 -2.19
N VAL A 168 -11.51 -12.33 -3.01
CA VAL A 168 -11.71 -12.31 -4.47
C VAL A 168 -12.51 -13.54 -4.82
N THR A 169 -13.67 -13.36 -5.47
CA THR A 169 -14.44 -14.49 -5.97
C THR A 169 -13.82 -15.04 -7.26
N LEU A 170 -14.07 -16.31 -7.57
CA LEU A 170 -13.64 -16.89 -8.86
C LEU A 170 -14.25 -16.12 -10.05
N GLU A 171 -15.45 -15.57 -9.88
CA GLU A 171 -16.11 -14.74 -10.90
C GLU A 171 -15.43 -13.38 -11.09
N ASP A 172 -14.96 -12.74 -10.02
CA ASP A 172 -14.16 -11.50 -10.10
C ASP A 172 -12.84 -11.76 -10.82
N LEU A 173 -12.21 -12.91 -10.54
CA LEU A 173 -10.98 -13.33 -11.20
C LEU A 173 -11.21 -13.54 -12.71
N ALA A 174 -12.25 -14.31 -13.08
CA ALA A 174 -12.59 -14.57 -14.47
C ALA A 174 -12.93 -13.28 -15.24
N ARG A 175 -13.69 -12.36 -14.62
CA ARG A 175 -13.99 -11.05 -15.22
C ARG A 175 -12.74 -10.21 -15.42
N SER A 176 -11.80 -10.24 -14.47
CA SER A 176 -10.52 -9.56 -14.60
C SER A 176 -9.69 -10.14 -15.75
N ASP A 177 -9.60 -11.47 -15.85
CA ASP A 177 -8.89 -12.18 -16.93
C ASP A 177 -9.44 -11.82 -18.32
N ALA A 178 -10.76 -11.83 -18.46
CA ALA A 178 -11.41 -11.47 -19.71
C ALA A 178 -11.10 -10.01 -20.13
N ARG A 179 -11.11 -9.07 -19.18
CA ARG A 179 -10.77 -7.65 -19.46
C ARG A 179 -9.32 -7.49 -19.90
N GLU A 180 -8.41 -8.22 -19.26
CA GLU A 180 -6.99 -8.18 -19.58
C GLU A 180 -6.70 -8.78 -20.96
N GLN A 181 -7.31 -9.92 -21.28
CA GLN A 181 -7.24 -10.52 -22.62
C GLN A 181 -7.83 -9.61 -23.70
N ALA A 182 -8.91 -8.88 -23.40
CA ALA A 182 -9.52 -7.92 -24.32
C ALA A 182 -8.67 -6.64 -24.48
N ALA A 183 -7.95 -6.22 -23.44
CA ALA A 183 -7.09 -5.03 -23.43
C ALA A 183 -5.67 -5.32 -23.95
N ALA A 184 -5.24 -6.58 -23.98
CA ALA A 184 -3.97 -6.96 -24.57
C ALA A 184 -3.95 -6.48 -26.03
N PRO A 185 -2.97 -5.64 -26.42
CA PRO A 185 -2.85 -5.24 -27.81
C PRO A 185 -2.80 -6.53 -28.61
N ARG A 186 -3.67 -6.66 -29.63
CA ARG A 186 -3.54 -7.72 -30.63
C ARG A 186 -2.15 -7.52 -31.21
N THR A 187 -1.17 -8.27 -30.70
CA THR A 187 0.14 -8.42 -31.32
C THR A 187 -0.12 -9.18 -32.60
N GLY A 188 -0.67 -8.47 -33.60
CA GLY A 188 -0.68 -8.90 -34.97
C GLY A 188 0.76 -9.29 -35.25
N GLY A 189 0.95 -10.55 -35.63
CA GLY A 189 2.26 -11.14 -35.82
C GLY A 189 3.12 -10.20 -36.65
N LEU A 190 4.06 -9.52 -36.00
CA LEU A 190 5.22 -9.01 -36.69
C LEU A 190 5.97 -10.27 -37.10
N ALA A 191 5.69 -10.71 -38.32
CA ALA A 191 6.46 -11.71 -39.03
C ALA A 191 7.93 -11.33 -38.82
N VAL A 192 8.65 -12.23 -38.14
CA VAL A 192 10.09 -12.16 -38.03
C VAL A 192 10.62 -12.24 -39.46
N GLY A 193 10.92 -11.08 -40.03
CA GLY A 193 11.63 -10.98 -41.29
C GLY A 193 12.94 -11.71 -41.12
N GLN A 194 13.09 -12.82 -41.84
CA GLN A 194 14.35 -13.53 -42.01
C GLN A 194 15.37 -12.52 -42.57
N CYS A 195 16.32 -12.07 -41.76
CA CYS A 195 17.55 -11.50 -42.29
C CYS A 195 18.30 -12.63 -42.96
N GLY A 196 18.30 -12.60 -44.29
CA GLY A 196 19.17 -13.42 -45.12
C GLY A 196 20.64 -13.17 -44.79
N SER A 197 21.36 -14.29 -44.76
CA SER A 197 22.82 -14.45 -44.67
C SER A 197 23.58 -13.78 -45.80
#